data_AF-A0A6A5V5I9-F1
#
_entry.id   AF-A0A6A5V5I9-F1
#
_cell.length_a   1.000
_cell.length_b   1.000
_cell.length_c   1.000
_cell.angle_alpha   90.00
_cell.angle_beta   90.00
_cell.angle_gamma   90.00
#
_symmetry.space_group_name_H-M   'P 1'
#
loop_
_entity.id
_entity.type
_entity.pdbx_description
1 polymer ?
#
loop_
_entity_poly.entity_id
_entity_poly.type
_entity_poly.pdbx_seq_one_letter_code
_entity_poly.pdbx_strand_id
1 'polypeptide(L)'
;MSTLAAPFQTDPEYYALNHLLANTNLTNPFLRRSDSYASTVPDGCNLAFTIASVLPKCAYKEEWEPKERFTDAYISTQVQVLDYLSKHAADELTVAQAYFFTENAGTKPYGPTAKQAVEICYFMRSFGFDVYLKMAPREKKIRLFLADRNALTREQDHLYWEQNLKTGKIASLTRVTQAARRSRSRSRLQSRARAGRRGAVADIWEHARAAEAHGA
;
A
#
# COMPACT_ATOMS: atom_id res chain seq x y z
N MET A 1 -28.05 -29.15 -23.68
CA MET A 1 -28.45 -27.77 -23.32
C MET A 1 -27.31 -27.14 -22.55
N SER A 2 -26.47 -26.35 -23.24
CA SER A 2 -25.28 -25.73 -22.67
C SER A 2 -25.49 -24.23 -22.58
N THR A 3 -25.58 -23.71 -21.36
CA THR A 3 -25.78 -22.28 -21.07
C THR A 3 -24.44 -21.57 -21.21
N LEU A 4 -24.28 -20.78 -22.28
CA LEU A 4 -23.13 -19.91 -22.49
C LEU A 4 -23.22 -18.72 -21.53
N ALA A 5 -22.27 -18.62 -20.60
CA ALA A 5 -22.10 -17.47 -19.73
C ALA A 5 -21.60 -16.25 -20.55
N ALA A 6 -22.30 -15.12 -20.40
CA ALA A 6 -21.96 -13.87 -21.07
C ALA A 6 -20.60 -13.31 -20.58
N PRO A 7 -19.82 -12.67 -21.46
CA PRO A 7 -18.56 -12.01 -21.09
C PRO A 7 -18.83 -10.76 -20.24
N PHE A 8 -18.08 -10.62 -19.14
CA PHE A 8 -18.02 -9.40 -18.34
C PHE A 8 -17.53 -8.23 -19.21
N GLN A 9 -18.42 -7.28 -19.46
CA GLN A 9 -18.14 -6.03 -20.13
C GLN A 9 -17.44 -5.12 -19.10
N THR A 10 -16.14 -4.88 -19.31
CA THR A 10 -15.36 -3.94 -18.49
C THR A 10 -15.58 -2.54 -19.04
N ASP A 11 -16.34 -1.72 -18.31
CA ASP A 11 -16.57 -0.31 -18.67
C ASP A 11 -15.26 0.50 -18.63
N PRO A 12 -14.93 1.26 -19.69
CA PRO A 12 -13.75 2.11 -19.76
C PRO A 12 -13.89 3.46 -19.02
N GLU A 13 -15.02 3.75 -18.37
CA GLU A 13 -15.25 5.04 -17.68
C GLU A 13 -14.50 5.22 -16.35
N TYR A 14 -13.81 4.20 -15.85
CA TYR A 14 -13.17 4.26 -14.52
C TYR A 14 -11.88 5.11 -14.43
N TYR A 15 -11.45 5.77 -15.50
CA TYR A 15 -10.20 6.56 -15.53
C TYR A 15 -10.38 8.08 -15.67
N ALA A 16 -11.60 8.62 -15.76
CA ALA A 16 -11.81 10.05 -16.05
C ALA A 16 -12.01 10.97 -14.82
N LEU A 17 -11.98 10.45 -13.59
CA LEU A 17 -12.41 11.19 -12.38
C LEU A 17 -11.27 11.83 -11.55
N ASN A 18 -10.08 12.04 -12.12
CA ASN A 18 -8.92 12.56 -11.38
C ASN A 18 -8.51 14.02 -11.68
N HIS A 19 -9.29 14.78 -12.47
CA HIS A 19 -8.83 16.10 -12.94
C HIS A 19 -9.56 17.34 -12.43
N LEU A 20 -10.49 17.25 -11.47
CA LEU A 20 -11.38 18.40 -11.17
C LEU A 20 -11.66 18.74 -9.70
N LEU A 21 -10.79 18.41 -8.73
CA LEU A 21 -11.00 18.87 -7.34
C LEU A 21 -9.69 19.27 -6.65
N ALA A 22 -9.09 20.37 -7.11
CA ALA A 22 -8.23 21.19 -6.28
C ALA A 22 -9.09 22.27 -5.62
N ASN A 23 -8.92 22.46 -4.31
CA ASN A 23 -9.53 23.45 -3.41
C ASN A 23 -10.77 23.00 -2.64
N THR A 24 -10.56 22.26 -1.55
CA THR A 24 -11.30 22.51 -0.29
C THR A 24 -10.42 22.20 0.92
N ASN A 25 -10.15 23.23 1.72
CA ASN A 25 -9.65 23.11 3.09
C ASN A 25 -10.78 22.52 3.94
N LEU A 26 -10.74 21.21 4.20
CA LEU A 26 -11.63 20.56 5.16
C LEU A 26 -10.86 20.34 6.47
N THR A 27 -11.10 21.28 7.40
CA THR A 27 -10.78 21.17 8.82
C THR A 27 -11.66 20.08 9.45
N ASN A 28 -11.01 19.12 10.12
CA ASN A 28 -11.66 17.95 10.73
C ASN A 28 -12.42 18.34 12.01
N PRO A 29 -13.75 18.14 12.11
CA PRO A 29 -14.55 18.60 13.25
C PRO A 29 -14.51 17.68 14.49
N PHE A 30 -13.82 16.54 14.45
CA PHE A 30 -13.79 15.57 15.56
C PHE A 30 -12.74 15.85 16.66
N LEU A 31 -12.01 16.97 16.59
CA LEU A 31 -11.00 17.37 17.59
C LEU A 31 -11.51 18.41 18.61
N ARG A 32 -12.79 18.38 19.01
CA ARG A 32 -13.31 19.21 20.11
C ARG A 32 -14.05 18.39 21.16
N ARG A 33 -13.29 17.83 22.10
CA ARG A 33 -13.74 17.65 23.48
C ARG A 33 -12.55 17.92 24.39
N SER A 34 -12.38 19.18 24.74
CA SER A 34 -11.50 19.64 25.81
C SER A 34 -12.32 19.73 27.08
N ASP A 35 -12.43 18.61 27.79
CA ASP A 35 -12.85 18.61 29.19
C ASP A 35 -11.64 19.03 30.04
N SER A 36 -11.86 20.08 30.81
CA SER A 36 -10.88 20.74 31.66
C SER A 36 -10.51 19.88 32.87
N TYR A 37 -9.39 19.17 32.80
CA TYR A 37 -8.70 18.63 33.97
C TYR A 37 -7.42 19.44 34.21
N ALA A 38 -7.34 20.05 35.39
CA ALA A 38 -6.13 20.69 35.89
C ALA A 38 -5.05 19.61 36.11
N SER A 39 -4.21 19.42 35.09
CA SER A 39 -3.06 18.52 35.13
C SER A 39 -1.81 19.33 35.46
N THR A 40 -1.33 19.17 36.70
CA THR A 40 0.02 19.55 37.11
C THR A 40 1.01 18.72 36.30
N VAL A 41 1.72 19.37 35.38
CA VAL A 41 2.59 18.77 34.36
C VAL A 41 3.79 18.06 35.03
N PRO A 42 3.95 16.73 34.91
CA PRO A 42 5.23 16.09 35.17
C PRO A 42 6.12 16.21 33.92
N ASP A 43 7.39 16.56 34.16
CA ASP A 43 8.46 16.67 33.17
C ASP A 43 8.54 15.45 32.24
N GLY A 44 8.33 15.72 30.95
CA GLY A 44 8.38 14.70 29.91
C GLY A 44 7.44 15.04 28.76
N CYS A 45 7.59 16.24 28.18
CA CYS A 45 6.86 16.63 26.98
C CYS A 45 7.18 15.64 25.84
N ASN A 46 6.32 14.64 25.65
CA ASN A 46 6.32 13.80 24.47
C ASN A 46 6.05 14.71 23.27
N LEU A 47 7.11 15.04 22.53
CA LEU A 47 7.00 15.80 21.30
C LEU A 47 6.20 14.95 20.32
N ALA A 48 4.94 15.29 20.10
CA ALA A 48 4.11 14.63 19.11
C ALA A 48 4.67 14.99 17.72
N PHE A 49 5.41 14.07 17.10
CA PHE A 49 5.81 14.21 15.70
C PHE A 49 4.85 13.39 14.83
N THR A 50 4.23 14.05 13.86
CA THR A 50 3.40 13.39 12.85
C THR A 50 4.30 12.99 11.69
N ILE A 51 4.46 11.68 11.46
CA ILE A 51 5.19 11.25 10.27
C ILE A 51 4.26 11.36 9.07
N ALA A 52 4.70 12.12 8.06
CA ALA A 52 3.95 12.27 6.82
C ALA A 52 3.86 10.93 6.07
N SER A 53 2.66 10.63 5.55
CA SER A 53 2.45 9.49 4.65
C SER A 53 3.35 9.64 3.41
N VAL A 54 3.92 8.52 2.97
CA VAL A 54 4.78 8.47 1.77
C VAL A 54 3.95 8.31 0.50
N LEU A 55 2.68 7.94 0.65
CA LEU A 55 1.74 7.84 -0.45
C LEU A 55 0.97 9.15 -0.63
N PRO A 56 0.55 9.48 -1.86
CA PRO A 56 -0.37 10.59 -2.08
C PRO A 56 -1.65 10.42 -1.27
N LYS A 57 -2.26 11.56 -0.89
CA LYS A 57 -3.53 11.58 -0.16
C LYS A 57 -4.56 10.69 -0.85
N CYS A 58 -5.21 9.83 -0.07
CA CYS A 58 -6.24 8.95 -0.59
C CYS A 58 -7.50 9.76 -0.89
N ALA A 59 -8.02 9.66 -2.12
CA ALA A 59 -9.29 10.26 -2.50
C ALA A 59 -10.50 9.42 -2.09
N TYR A 60 -10.28 8.19 -1.62
CA TYR A 60 -11.33 7.27 -1.21
C TYR A 60 -12.16 7.85 -0.07
N LYS A 61 -13.49 7.69 -0.19
CA LYS A 61 -14.45 8.01 0.85
C LYS A 61 -15.39 6.81 1.03
N GLU A 62 -15.63 6.45 2.28
CA GLU A 62 -16.51 5.32 2.63
C GLU A 62 -17.95 5.53 2.15
N GLU A 63 -18.40 6.79 2.02
CA GLU A 63 -19.71 7.15 1.48
C GLU A 63 -19.92 6.70 0.02
N TRP A 64 -18.87 6.34 -0.71
CA TRP A 64 -18.95 5.81 -2.07
C TRP A 64 -19.24 4.31 -2.11
N GLU A 65 -19.14 3.63 -0.97
CA GLU A 65 -19.51 2.22 -0.86
C GLU A 65 -21.03 2.08 -0.70
N PRO A 66 -21.68 1.20 -1.48
CA PRO A 66 -23.10 0.97 -1.31
C PRO A 66 -23.37 0.25 0.01
N LYS A 67 -24.29 0.82 0.78
CA LYS A 67 -24.63 0.45 2.16
C LYS A 67 -25.08 -1.01 2.34
N GLU A 68 -25.57 -1.64 1.28
CA GLU A 68 -26.08 -3.02 1.30
C GLU A 68 -24.98 -4.09 1.46
N ARG A 69 -23.70 -3.70 1.61
CA ARG A 69 -22.55 -4.62 1.49
C ARG A 69 -21.79 -4.89 2.78
N PHE A 70 -22.18 -4.27 3.90
CA PHE A 70 -21.47 -4.45 5.16
C PHE A 70 -21.82 -5.79 5.80
N THR A 71 -21.01 -6.80 5.52
CA THR A 71 -21.04 -8.06 6.29
C THR A 71 -20.48 -7.82 7.70
N ASP A 72 -20.98 -8.54 8.70
CA ASP A 72 -20.48 -8.45 10.08
C ASP A 72 -18.97 -8.67 10.19
N ALA A 73 -18.41 -9.55 9.36
CA ALA A 73 -16.98 -9.82 9.30
C ALA A 73 -16.16 -8.61 8.84
N TYR A 74 -16.68 -7.87 7.84
CA TYR A 74 -16.06 -6.66 7.33
C TYR A 74 -16.09 -5.54 8.38
N ILE A 75 -17.25 -5.29 9.00
CA ILE A 75 -17.38 -4.30 10.09
C ILE A 75 -16.46 -4.66 11.26
N SER A 76 -16.46 -5.93 11.68
CA SER A 76 -15.58 -6.40 12.75
C SER A 76 -14.11 -6.16 12.43
N THR A 77 -13.70 -6.34 11.18
CA THR A 77 -12.33 -6.05 10.73
C THR A 77 -12.03 -4.55 10.79
N GLN A 78 -12.95 -3.69 10.35
CA GLN A 78 -12.78 -2.23 10.49
C GLN A 78 -12.58 -1.84 11.95
N VAL A 79 -13.37 -2.40 12.87
CA VAL A 79 -13.21 -2.18 14.32
C VAL A 79 -11.84 -2.64 14.81
N GLN A 80 -11.32 -3.79 14.34
CA GLN A 80 -9.99 -4.26 14.71
C GLN A 80 -8.87 -3.33 14.20
N VAL A 81 -9.03 -2.75 13.01
CA VAL A 81 -8.08 -1.76 12.46
C VAL A 81 -8.08 -0.48 13.31
N LEU A 82 -9.25 -0.01 13.73
CA LEU A 82 -9.38 1.16 14.60
C LEU A 82 -8.83 0.91 16.00
N ASP A 83 -9.09 -0.28 16.57
CA ASP A 83 -8.53 -0.71 17.84
C ASP A 83 -6.99 -0.78 17.77
N TYR A 84 -6.43 -1.26 16.66
CA TYR A 84 -5.00 -1.22 16.44
C TYR A 84 -4.44 0.21 16.46
N LEU A 85 -5.07 1.16 15.76
CA LEU A 85 -4.66 2.57 15.75
C LEU A 85 -4.78 3.26 17.11
N SER A 86 -5.62 2.76 18.01
CA SER A 86 -5.70 3.27 19.38
C SER A 86 -4.47 2.90 20.23
N LYS A 87 -3.72 1.87 19.81
CA LYS A 87 -2.58 1.27 20.54
C LYS A 87 -1.24 1.47 19.83
N HIS A 88 -1.27 1.69 18.53
CA HIS A 88 -0.11 1.70 17.64
C HIS A 88 -0.17 2.87 16.67
N ALA A 89 0.98 3.40 16.29
CA ALA A 89 1.06 4.36 15.19
C ALA A 89 0.81 3.66 13.84
N ALA A 90 0.27 4.38 12.86
CA ALA A 90 -0.07 3.82 11.56
C ALA A 90 1.15 3.24 10.81
N ASP A 91 2.34 3.73 11.09
CA ASP A 91 3.58 3.28 10.46
C ASP A 91 4.25 2.08 11.15
N GLU A 92 3.73 1.67 12.30
CA GLU A 92 4.11 0.41 12.95
C GLU A 92 3.43 -0.80 12.30
N LEU A 93 2.51 -0.59 11.35
CA LEU A 93 1.79 -1.66 10.67
C LEU A 93 2.75 -2.62 9.97
N THR A 94 2.74 -3.87 10.38
CA THR A 94 3.54 -4.92 9.75
C THR A 94 2.79 -5.61 8.61
N VAL A 95 3.54 -6.26 7.72
CA VAL A 95 3.01 -7.13 6.65
C VAL A 95 2.06 -8.20 7.20
N ALA A 96 2.39 -8.80 8.33
CA ALA A 96 1.59 -9.85 8.95
C ALA A 96 0.25 -9.31 9.47
N GLN A 97 0.26 -8.13 10.10
CA GLN A 97 -0.97 -7.47 10.56
C GLN A 97 -1.84 -7.03 9.38
N ALA A 98 -1.26 -6.42 8.34
CA ALA A 98 -1.98 -6.05 7.13
C ALA A 98 -2.63 -7.27 6.44
N TYR A 99 -1.90 -8.40 6.38
CA TYR A 99 -2.43 -9.69 5.89
C TYR A 99 -3.61 -10.14 6.75
N PHE A 100 -3.44 -10.15 8.08
CA PHE A 100 -4.46 -10.58 9.03
C PHE A 100 -5.75 -9.77 8.94
N PHE A 101 -5.65 -8.43 8.89
CA PHE A 101 -6.83 -7.59 8.69
C PHE A 101 -7.52 -7.91 7.36
N THR A 102 -6.75 -8.04 6.29
CA THR A 102 -7.32 -8.33 4.97
C THR A 102 -8.00 -9.70 4.94
N GLU A 103 -7.37 -10.72 5.52
CA GLU A 103 -7.92 -12.09 5.59
C GLU A 103 -9.23 -12.17 6.39
N ASN A 104 -9.36 -11.40 7.47
CA ASN A 104 -10.56 -11.41 8.31
C ASN A 104 -11.73 -10.59 7.75
N ALA A 105 -11.51 -9.79 6.69
CA ALA A 105 -12.56 -9.01 6.05
C ALA A 105 -13.62 -9.86 5.32
N GLY A 106 -13.36 -11.17 5.15
CA GLY A 106 -14.27 -12.13 4.51
C GLY A 106 -15.11 -12.95 5.49
N THR A 107 -16.18 -13.56 4.99
CA THR A 107 -17.05 -14.45 5.77
C THR A 107 -16.50 -15.88 5.82
N LYS A 108 -16.07 -16.33 7.01
CA LYS A 108 -15.54 -17.69 7.21
C LYS A 108 -16.58 -18.77 6.82
N PRO A 109 -16.15 -19.91 6.23
CA PRO A 109 -14.76 -20.34 6.00
C PRO A 109 -14.11 -19.76 4.74
N TYR A 110 -14.82 -18.90 4.01
CA TYR A 110 -14.35 -18.31 2.78
C TYR A 110 -13.49 -17.07 3.10
N GLY A 111 -12.38 -16.90 2.39
CA GLY A 111 -11.59 -15.68 2.49
C GLY A 111 -12.34 -14.48 1.90
N PRO A 112 -11.81 -13.25 2.04
CA PRO A 112 -12.41 -12.06 1.44
C PRO A 112 -12.47 -12.20 -0.08
N THR A 113 -13.52 -11.64 -0.67
CA THR A 113 -13.53 -11.39 -2.11
C THR A 113 -12.42 -10.40 -2.49
N ALA A 114 -11.99 -10.42 -3.75
CA ALA A 114 -11.01 -9.45 -4.24
C ALA A 114 -11.43 -8.00 -4.02
N LYS A 115 -12.74 -7.76 -4.06
CA LYS A 115 -13.34 -6.48 -3.77
C LYS A 115 -13.17 -6.08 -2.30
N GLN A 116 -13.61 -6.94 -1.37
CA GLN A 116 -13.45 -6.69 0.08
C GLN A 116 -11.98 -6.46 0.47
N ALA A 117 -11.05 -7.20 -0.15
CA ALA A 117 -9.62 -6.99 0.07
C ALA A 117 -9.12 -5.60 -0.40
N VAL A 118 -9.71 -5.07 -1.47
CA VAL A 118 -9.40 -3.71 -1.95
C VAL A 118 -10.07 -2.65 -1.08
N GLU A 119 -11.31 -2.87 -0.67
CA GLU A 119 -12.08 -1.99 0.21
C GLU A 119 -11.36 -1.83 1.56
N ILE A 120 -10.96 -2.93 2.20
CA ILE A 120 -10.19 -2.87 3.46
C ILE A 120 -8.81 -2.22 3.29
N CYS A 121 -8.17 -2.37 2.12
CA CYS A 121 -6.93 -1.65 1.81
C CYS A 121 -7.14 -0.14 1.78
N TYR A 122 -8.21 0.33 1.15
CA TYR A 122 -8.53 1.75 1.07
C TYR A 122 -9.05 2.31 2.40
N PHE A 123 -9.79 1.51 3.17
CA PHE A 123 -10.16 1.83 4.55
C PHE A 123 -8.90 2.04 5.40
N MET A 124 -7.95 1.10 5.42
CA MET A 124 -6.68 1.32 6.12
C MET A 124 -5.99 2.60 5.62
N ARG A 125 -5.93 2.82 4.31
CA ARG A 125 -5.27 4.01 3.76
C ARG A 125 -5.93 5.33 4.20
N SER A 126 -7.25 5.39 4.40
CA SER A 126 -7.92 6.62 4.84
C SER A 126 -7.54 7.02 6.27
N PHE A 127 -7.07 6.08 7.09
CA PHE A 127 -6.56 6.32 8.44
C PHE A 127 -5.04 6.50 8.51
N GLY A 128 -4.37 6.69 7.37
CA GLY A 128 -2.95 7.04 7.32
C GLY A 128 -1.98 5.85 7.24
N PHE A 129 -2.49 4.62 7.13
CA PHE A 129 -1.65 3.48 6.78
C PHE A 129 -1.09 3.65 5.36
N ASP A 130 0.22 3.46 5.20
CA ASP A 130 0.91 3.58 3.91
C ASP A 130 0.71 2.31 3.04
N VAL A 131 -0.55 1.91 2.81
CA VAL A 131 -0.92 0.73 1.99
C VAL A 131 -1.47 1.11 0.62
N TYR A 132 -1.28 0.26 -0.39
CA TYR A 132 -1.80 0.49 -1.74
C TYR A 132 -2.00 -0.80 -2.56
N LEU A 133 -2.78 -0.66 -3.63
CA LEU A 133 -3.10 -1.71 -4.60
C LEU A 133 -2.27 -1.55 -5.88
N LYS A 134 -1.80 -2.67 -6.43
CA LYS A 134 -1.43 -2.80 -7.85
C LYS A 134 -2.27 -3.89 -8.50
N MET A 135 -2.91 -3.56 -9.61
CA MET A 135 -3.56 -4.54 -10.45
C MET A 135 -2.57 -5.10 -11.46
N ALA A 136 -2.62 -6.42 -11.69
CA ALA A 136 -1.88 -7.10 -12.75
C ALA A 136 -2.89 -7.76 -13.70
N PRO A 137 -3.48 -7.01 -14.67
CA PRO A 137 -4.55 -7.53 -15.53
C PRO A 137 -4.13 -8.76 -16.33
N ARG A 138 -2.90 -8.77 -16.84
CA ARG A 138 -2.33 -9.90 -17.59
C ARG A 138 -2.26 -11.19 -16.76
N GLU A 139 -1.95 -11.06 -15.47
CA GLU A 139 -1.89 -12.20 -14.54
C GLU A 139 -3.27 -12.51 -13.93
N LYS A 140 -4.27 -11.64 -14.13
CA LYS A 140 -5.57 -11.68 -13.45
C LYS A 140 -5.40 -11.73 -11.92
N LYS A 141 -4.57 -10.84 -11.40
CA LYS A 141 -4.30 -10.75 -9.95
C LYS A 141 -4.43 -9.33 -9.42
N ILE A 142 -4.83 -9.24 -8.17
CA ILE A 142 -4.64 -8.05 -7.35
C ILE A 142 -3.50 -8.31 -6.37
N ARG A 143 -2.72 -7.26 -6.10
CA ARG A 143 -1.62 -7.29 -5.15
C ARG A 143 -1.70 -6.07 -4.25
N LEU A 144 -1.69 -6.28 -2.95
CA LEU A 144 -1.68 -5.19 -1.97
C LEU A 144 -0.29 -5.10 -1.32
N PHE A 145 0.17 -3.88 -1.15
CA PHE A 145 1.52 -3.54 -0.72
C PHE A 145 1.46 -2.58 0.46
N LEU A 146 2.41 -2.76 1.37
CA LEU A 146 2.76 -1.80 2.41
C LEU A 146 4.00 -1.05 1.91
N ALA A 147 3.86 0.26 1.76
CA ALA A 147 4.92 1.11 1.22
C ALA A 147 6.07 1.21 2.21
N ASP A 148 7.29 0.97 1.72
CA ASP A 148 8.49 1.16 2.52
C ASP A 148 8.90 2.63 2.40
N ARG A 149 8.99 3.32 3.54
CA ARG A 149 9.36 4.73 3.58
C ARG A 149 10.81 4.97 3.17
N ASN A 150 11.66 3.97 3.40
CA ASN A 150 13.08 4.02 3.09
C ASN A 150 13.37 3.52 1.67
N ALA A 151 12.36 3.02 0.95
CA ALA A 151 12.53 2.55 -0.41
C ALA A 151 12.71 3.71 -1.40
N LEU A 152 13.76 3.62 -2.21
CA LEU A 152 14.02 4.55 -3.31
C LEU A 152 12.95 4.40 -4.41
N THR A 153 12.39 3.21 -4.57
CA THR A 153 11.36 2.90 -5.56
C THR A 153 10.25 2.05 -4.97
N ARG A 154 9.03 2.21 -5.48
CA ARG A 154 7.86 1.43 -5.07
C ARG A 154 7.92 -0.05 -5.48
N GLU A 155 9.02 -0.51 -6.10
CA GLU A 155 9.27 -1.93 -6.38
C GLU A 155 9.81 -2.67 -5.15
N GLN A 156 10.34 -1.93 -4.18
CA GLN A 156 10.95 -2.48 -2.96
C GLN A 156 9.94 -2.61 -1.81
N ASP A 157 8.75 -2.05 -2.00
CA ASP A 157 7.63 -2.12 -1.06
C ASP A 157 7.26 -3.57 -0.73
N HIS A 158 6.62 -3.73 0.42
CA HIS A 158 6.33 -5.04 0.97
C HIS A 158 4.99 -5.55 0.45
N LEU A 159 5.01 -6.56 -0.43
CA LEU A 159 3.80 -7.31 -0.77
C LEU A 159 3.26 -7.96 0.51
N TYR A 160 1.99 -7.69 0.84
CA TYR A 160 1.30 -8.36 1.95
C TYR A 160 0.05 -9.12 1.49
N TRP A 161 -0.43 -8.94 0.26
CA TRP A 161 -1.58 -9.71 -0.24
C TRP A 161 -1.43 -9.99 -1.73
N GLU A 162 -1.77 -11.20 -2.16
CA GLU A 162 -1.95 -11.53 -3.58
C GLU A 162 -3.17 -12.43 -3.73
N GLN A 163 -4.09 -12.06 -4.62
CA GLN A 163 -5.30 -12.84 -4.89
C GLN A 163 -5.54 -12.95 -6.39
N ASN A 164 -5.87 -14.17 -6.83
CA ASN A 164 -6.25 -14.43 -8.21
C ASN A 164 -7.71 -14.03 -8.45
N LEU A 165 -7.94 -13.09 -9.38
CA LEU A 165 -9.26 -12.57 -9.71
C LEU A 165 -10.19 -13.61 -10.34
N LYS A 166 -9.64 -14.62 -11.03
CA LYS A 166 -10.43 -15.66 -11.69
C LYS A 166 -10.85 -16.76 -10.72
N THR A 167 -9.94 -17.17 -9.84
CA THR A 167 -10.16 -18.34 -8.96
C THR A 167 -10.51 -17.96 -7.52
N GLY A 168 -10.40 -16.69 -7.16
CA GLY A 168 -10.53 -16.22 -5.77
C GLY A 168 -9.40 -16.68 -4.85
N LYS A 169 -8.46 -17.52 -5.33
CA LYS A 169 -7.39 -18.09 -4.50
C LYS A 169 -6.46 -17.00 -3.97
N ILE A 170 -6.26 -17.02 -2.67
CA ILE A 170 -5.38 -16.13 -1.92
C ILE A 170 -4.02 -16.81 -1.75
N ALA A 171 -2.93 -16.07 -1.96
CA ALA A 171 -1.59 -16.56 -1.69
C ALA A 171 -1.34 -16.61 -0.18
N SER A 172 -0.70 -17.67 0.32
CA SER A 172 -0.31 -17.75 1.73
C SER A 172 0.71 -16.68 2.09
N LEU A 173 0.68 -16.22 3.34
CA LEU A 173 1.64 -15.22 3.86
C LEU A 173 3.10 -15.65 3.65
N THR A 174 3.42 -16.94 3.83
CA THR A 174 4.76 -17.48 3.56
C THR A 174 5.17 -17.30 2.10
N ARG A 175 4.25 -17.53 1.16
CA ARG A 175 4.53 -17.33 -0.27
C ARG A 175 4.73 -15.87 -0.60
N VAL A 176 3.91 -14.99 -0.01
CA VAL A 176 3.98 -13.54 -0.18
C VAL A 176 5.33 -13.00 0.32
N THR A 177 5.73 -13.38 1.53
CA THR A 177 7.00 -12.97 2.13
C THR A 177 8.22 -13.51 1.37
N GLN A 178 8.17 -14.75 0.88
CA GLN A 178 9.22 -15.33 0.02
C GLN A 178 9.35 -14.60 -1.32
N ALA A 179 8.22 -14.24 -1.96
CA ALA A 179 8.21 -13.48 -3.20
C ALA A 179 8.88 -12.11 -3.00
N ALA A 180 8.56 -11.41 -1.92
CA ALA A 180 9.18 -10.14 -1.57
C ALA A 180 10.70 -10.26 -1.39
N ARG A 181 11.18 -11.30 -0.71
CA ARG A 181 12.63 -11.56 -0.55
C ARG A 181 13.34 -11.75 -1.89
N ARG A 182 12.75 -12.53 -2.81
CA ARG A 182 13.33 -12.78 -4.14
C ARG A 182 13.43 -11.51 -4.98
N SER A 183 12.39 -10.66 -4.95
CA SER A 183 12.39 -9.38 -5.66
C SER A 183 13.50 -8.44 -5.17
N ARG A 184 13.73 -8.38 -3.83
CA ARG A 184 14.81 -7.58 -3.24
C ARG A 184 16.19 -8.05 -3.64
N SER A 185 16.43 -9.37 -3.62
CA SER A 185 17.70 -9.94 -4.06
C SER A 185 18.00 -9.59 -5.52
N ARG A 186 17.00 -9.66 -6.40
CA ARG A 186 17.15 -9.30 -7.81
C ARG A 186 17.43 -7.81 -8.01
N SER A 187 16.73 -6.93 -7.28
CA SER A 187 16.97 -5.48 -7.32
C SER A 187 18.40 -5.13 -6.89
N ARG A 188 18.89 -5.72 -5.79
CA ARG A 188 20.27 -5.51 -5.31
C ARG A 188 21.32 -5.93 -6.33
N LEU A 189 21.13 -7.08 -6.99
CA LEU A 189 22.03 -7.55 -8.04
C LEU A 189 22.04 -6.61 -9.24
N GLN A 190 20.88 -6.09 -9.65
CA GLN A 190 20.80 -5.12 -10.75
C GLN A 190 21.47 -3.78 -10.40
N SER A 191 21.27 -3.27 -9.18
CA SER A 191 21.92 -2.04 -8.72
C SER A 191 23.44 -2.18 -8.68
N ARG A 192 23.97 -3.32 -8.20
CA ARG A 192 25.41 -3.60 -8.23
C ARG A 192 25.95 -3.69 -9.65
N ALA A 193 25.23 -4.35 -10.57
CA ALA A 193 25.63 -4.45 -11.97
C ALA A 193 25.66 -3.08 -12.68
N ARG A 194 24.76 -2.15 -12.32
CA ARG A 194 24.76 -0.77 -12.84
C ARG A 194 25.89 0.07 -12.26
N ALA A 195 26.16 -0.05 -10.97
CA ALA A 195 27.26 0.66 -10.31
C ALA A 195 28.63 0.23 -10.88
N GLY A 196 28.85 -1.07 -11.08
CA GLY A 196 30.08 -1.59 -11.68
C GLY A 196 30.31 -1.10 -13.11
N ARG A 197 29.25 -0.98 -13.93
CA ARG A 197 29.38 -0.41 -15.28
C ARG A 197 29.68 1.08 -15.29
N ARG A 198 29.17 1.86 -14.32
CA ARG A 198 29.50 3.30 -14.24
C ARG A 198 30.96 3.54 -13.87
N GLY A 199 31.54 2.72 -12.98
CA GLY A 199 32.98 2.78 -12.69
C GLY A 199 33.82 2.52 -13.94
N ALA A 200 33.54 1.42 -14.64
CA ALA A 200 34.29 1.08 -15.86
C ALA A 200 34.16 2.13 -16.99
N VAL A 201 33.01 2.80 -17.10
CA VAL A 201 32.82 3.88 -18.09
C VAL A 201 33.57 5.15 -17.68
N ALA A 202 33.65 5.48 -16.39
CA ALA A 202 34.45 6.61 -15.91
C ALA A 202 35.94 6.40 -16.19
N ASP A 203 36.45 5.19 -15.96
CA ASP A 203 37.85 4.84 -16.24
C ASP A 203 38.19 4.96 -17.74
N ILE A 204 37.27 4.56 -18.63
CA ILE A 204 37.45 4.70 -20.09
C ILE A 204 37.52 6.18 -20.50
N TRP A 205 36.68 7.04 -19.90
CA TRP A 205 36.71 8.48 -20.20
C TRP A 205 37.96 9.18 -19.64
N GLU A 206 38.46 8.79 -18.48
CA GLU A 206 39.72 9.32 -17.94
C GLU A 206 40.93 8.90 -18.78
N HIS A 207 40.97 7.65 -19.25
CA HIS A 207 42.04 7.19 -20.15
C HIS A 207 41.99 7.86 -21.52
N ALA A 208 40.80 8.09 -22.09
CA ALA A 208 40.66 8.83 -23.35
C ALA A 208 41.14 10.29 -23.23
N ARG A 209 40.80 10.97 -22.12
CA ARG A 209 41.23 12.35 -21.87
C ARG A 209 42.75 12.46 -21.64
N ALA A 210 43.35 11.47 -20.97
CA ALA A 210 44.80 11.42 -20.76
C ALA A 210 45.57 11.21 -22.08
N ALA A 211 45.03 10.41 -23.00
CA ALA A 211 45.66 10.16 -24.30
C ALA A 211 45.70 11.42 -25.20
N GLU A 212 44.67 12.27 -25.14
CA GLU A 212 44.64 13.54 -25.89
C GLU A 212 45.65 14.56 -25.36
N ALA A 213 45.97 14.54 -24.07
CA ALA A 213 46.90 15.48 -23.45
C ALA A 213 48.39 15.21 -23.76
N HIS A 214 48.75 14.02 -24.22
CA HIS A 214 50.14 13.64 -24.55
C HIS A 214 50.45 13.66 -26.06
N GLY A 215 49.48 14.04 -26.90
CA GLY A 215 49.63 14.13 -28.36
C GLY A 215 49.77 15.55 -28.91
N ALA A 216 49.94 16.57 -28.06
CA ALA A 216 50.13 17.98 -28.42
C ALA A 216 51.49 18.47 -27.90
#